data_AF-A0AAD5T462-F1
#
_entry.id   AF-A0AAD5T462-F1
#
_cell.length_a   1.000
_cell.length_b   1.000
_cell.length_c   1.000
_cell.angle_alpha   90.00
_cell.angle_beta   90.00
_cell.angle_gamma   90.00
#
_symmetry.space_group_name_H-M   'P 1'
#
loop_
_entity.id
_entity.type
_entity.pdbx_description
1 polymer ?
#
loop_
_entity_poly.entity_id
_entity_poly.type
_entity_poly.pdbx_seq_one_letter_code
_entity_poly.pdbx_strand_id
1 'polypeptide(L)'
;MFVRNDAKQFRFCRSKCHKNFKLKRNPRKVKWTKAFRMAAGKEMTVDASLDIEKRRNIPVRYDREVMATTIKAMKRIQEIKAKRERVFMKKRLQGKKAQEKSEALKLVRKNVELIKTPALKQKLLEKKIISVQKMDDVEMA
;
A
#
# COMPACT_ATOMS: atom_id res chain seq x y z
N MET A 1 -20.60 -17.13 12.38
CA MET A 1 -20.21 -16.56 13.69
C MET A 1 -19.70 -17.70 14.55
N PHE A 2 -18.69 -17.48 15.39
CA PHE A 2 -18.15 -18.50 16.31
C PHE A 2 -18.14 -17.91 17.72
N VAL A 3 -18.73 -18.61 18.68
CA VAL A 3 -18.74 -18.23 20.09
C VAL A 3 -17.80 -19.19 20.81
N ARG A 4 -16.80 -18.64 21.48
CA ARG A 4 -15.86 -19.42 22.29
C ARG A 4 -16.38 -19.57 23.71
N ASN A 5 -15.90 -20.57 24.46
CA ASN A 5 -16.33 -20.86 25.83
C ASN A 5 -16.23 -19.67 26.81
N ASP A 6 -15.36 -18.69 26.55
CA ASP A 6 -15.24 -17.44 27.33
C ASP A 6 -16.25 -16.35 26.89
N ALA A 7 -17.36 -16.74 26.26
CA ALA A 7 -18.38 -15.88 25.68
C ALA A 7 -17.88 -14.88 24.60
N LYS A 8 -16.63 -15.00 24.13
CA LYS A 8 -16.12 -14.13 23.06
C LYS A 8 -16.68 -14.53 21.71
N GLN A 9 -17.28 -13.55 21.04
CA GLN A 9 -17.89 -13.70 19.73
C GLN A 9 -16.92 -13.28 18.62
N PHE A 10 -16.64 -14.20 17.71
CA PHE A 10 -15.86 -13.94 16.50
C PHE A 10 -16.77 -13.96 15.28
N ARG A 11 -16.86 -12.82 14.59
CA ARG A 11 -17.60 -12.69 13.33
C ARG A 11 -16.62 -12.75 12.16
N PHE A 12 -16.93 -13.56 11.16
CA PHE A 12 -16.12 -13.74 9.97
C PHE A 12 -16.95 -13.37 8.74
N CYS A 13 -16.36 -12.67 7.79
CA CYS A 13 -17.05 -12.29 6.56
C CYS A 13 -17.33 -13.48 5.63
N ARG A 14 -16.44 -14.49 5.57
CA ARG A 14 -16.50 -15.64 4.66
C ARG A 14 -15.80 -16.87 5.24
N SER A 15 -16.03 -18.04 4.64
CA SER A 15 -15.42 -19.34 5.03
C SER A 15 -13.89 -19.32 5.05
N LYS A 16 -13.24 -18.60 4.13
CA LYS A 16 -11.77 -18.41 4.09
C LYS A 16 -11.20 -17.89 5.42
N CYS A 17 -11.83 -16.86 5.99
CA CYS A 17 -11.40 -16.23 7.24
C CYS A 17 -11.64 -17.17 8.43
N HIS A 18 -12.77 -17.88 8.42
CA HIS A 18 -13.09 -18.86 9.45
C HIS A 18 -12.12 -20.06 9.44
N LYS A 19 -11.78 -20.61 8.27
CA LYS A 19 -10.78 -21.69 8.14
C LYS A 19 -9.40 -21.23 8.60
N ASN A 20 -8.95 -20.04 8.21
CA ASN A 20 -7.67 -19.48 8.68
C ASN A 20 -7.62 -19.28 10.21
N PHE A 21 -8.74 -18.87 10.81
CA PHE A 21 -8.88 -18.77 12.25
C PHE A 21 -8.77 -20.15 12.93
N LYS A 22 -9.45 -21.17 12.40
CA LYS A 22 -9.33 -22.57 12.88
C LYS A 22 -7.89 -23.09 12.77
N LEU A 23 -7.18 -22.73 11.70
CA LEU A 23 -5.76 -23.02 11.51
C LEU A 23 -4.82 -22.16 12.39
N LYS A 24 -5.37 -21.35 13.32
CA LYS A 24 -4.62 -20.47 14.23
C LYS A 24 -3.64 -19.52 13.52
N ARG A 25 -3.93 -19.13 12.27
CA ARG A 25 -3.08 -18.19 11.54
C ARG A 25 -3.22 -16.78 12.11
N ASN A 26 -2.09 -16.15 12.44
CA ASN A 26 -2.09 -14.79 12.95
C ASN A 26 -2.41 -13.77 11.83
N PRO A 27 -3.52 -13.00 11.91
CA PRO A 27 -3.88 -12.04 10.87
C PRO A 27 -2.79 -10.96 10.66
N ARG A 28 -2.01 -10.60 11.69
CA ARG A 28 -0.88 -9.65 11.55
C ARG A 28 0.29 -10.18 10.70
N LYS A 29 0.34 -11.48 10.41
CA LYS A 29 1.32 -12.10 9.49
C LYS A 29 0.73 -12.42 8.12
N VAL A 30 -0.60 -12.34 7.96
CA VAL A 30 -1.29 -12.67 6.70
C VAL A 30 -1.41 -11.43 5.82
N LYS A 31 -0.59 -11.37 4.76
CA LYS A 31 -0.32 -10.18 3.92
C LYS A 31 -1.55 -9.46 3.34
N TRP A 32 -2.64 -10.18 3.06
CA TRP A 32 -3.85 -9.61 2.44
C TRP A 32 -4.82 -8.96 3.45
N THR A 33 -4.63 -9.16 4.75
CA THR A 33 -5.53 -8.62 5.77
C THR A 33 -5.26 -7.15 6.06
N LYS A 34 -6.28 -6.42 6.51
CA LYS A 34 -6.15 -5.04 6.98
C LYS A 34 -5.23 -4.94 8.20
N ALA A 35 -5.31 -5.92 9.11
CA ALA A 35 -4.45 -5.99 10.29
C ALA A 35 -2.95 -6.04 9.94
N PHE A 36 -2.56 -6.88 8.97
CA PHE A 36 -1.18 -6.88 8.46
C PHE A 36 -0.82 -5.53 7.83
N ARG A 37 -1.71 -4.97 7.01
CA ARG A 37 -1.45 -3.70 6.31
C ARG A 37 -1.22 -2.54 7.29
N MET A 38 -2.03 -2.45 8.35
CA MET A 38 -1.86 -1.44 9.40
C MET A 38 -0.54 -1.65 10.17
N ALA A 39 -0.25 -2.88 10.60
CA ALA A 39 0.99 -3.19 11.34
C ALA A 39 2.26 -2.96 10.50
N ALA A 40 2.20 -3.21 9.19
CA ALA A 40 3.30 -3.01 8.27
C ALA A 40 3.37 -1.58 7.67
N GLY A 41 2.60 -0.63 8.19
CA GLY A 41 2.62 0.77 7.71
C GLY A 41 2.10 0.97 6.28
N LYS A 42 1.27 0.05 5.77
CA LYS A 42 0.67 0.11 4.43
C LYS A 42 -0.64 0.88 4.39
N GLU A 43 -1.16 1.28 5.53
CA GLU A 43 -2.37 2.11 5.68
C GLU A 43 -2.11 3.22 6.69
N MET A 44 -2.92 4.28 6.61
CA MET A 44 -2.92 5.36 7.58
C MET A 44 -3.60 4.88 8.87
N THR A 45 -2.87 4.87 9.99
CA THR A 45 -3.35 4.32 11.27
C THR A 45 -3.68 5.40 12.30
N VAL A 46 -3.00 6.55 12.28
CA VAL A 46 -3.16 7.65 13.22
C VAL A 46 -3.74 8.85 12.46
N ASP A 47 -5.07 8.99 12.47
CA ASP A 47 -5.75 10.13 11.86
C ASP A 47 -7.06 10.45 12.59
N ALA A 48 -7.33 11.74 12.80
CA ALA A 48 -8.51 12.20 13.53
C ALA A 48 -9.84 11.78 12.87
N SER A 49 -9.86 11.48 11.56
CA SER A 49 -11.08 11.00 10.90
C SER A 49 -11.49 9.59 11.39
N LEU A 50 -10.55 8.80 11.90
CA LEU A 50 -10.81 7.44 12.41
C LEU A 50 -11.47 7.46 13.80
N ASP A 51 -11.21 8.47 14.62
CA ASP A 51 -11.74 8.58 15.98
C ASP A 51 -13.26 8.77 16.04
N ILE A 52 -13.85 9.19 14.91
CA ILE A 52 -15.28 9.45 14.78
C ILE A 52 -16.08 8.13 14.72
N GLU A 53 -15.45 7.03 14.25
CA GLU A 53 -16.06 5.69 14.17
C GLU A 53 -16.09 4.96 15.54
N LYS A 54 -15.84 5.66 16.65
CA LYS A 54 -15.84 5.07 18.00
C LYS A 54 -17.22 4.51 18.41
N ARG A 55 -17.21 3.35 19.05
CA ARG A 55 -18.41 2.76 19.66
C ARG A 55 -18.87 3.63 20.84
N ARG A 56 -20.14 4.06 20.81
CA ARG A 56 -20.77 4.80 21.92
C ARG A 56 -21.55 3.80 22.78
N ASN A 57 -21.27 3.77 24.08
CA ASN A 57 -21.95 2.88 25.02
C ASN A 57 -23.18 3.52 25.68
N ILE A 58 -23.34 4.84 25.53
CA ILE A 58 -24.46 5.59 26.09
C ILE A 58 -25.32 6.08 24.91
N PRO A 59 -26.60 5.70 24.84
CA PRO A 59 -27.51 6.23 23.84
C PRO A 59 -27.88 7.68 24.17
N VAL A 60 -28.17 8.47 23.14
CA VAL A 60 -28.70 9.83 23.27
C VAL A 60 -30.13 9.82 22.73
N ARG A 61 -31.01 10.64 23.32
CA ARG A 61 -32.37 10.80 22.82
C ARG A 61 -32.33 11.27 21.36
N TYR A 62 -33.27 10.78 20.56
CA TYR A 62 -33.35 11.18 19.17
C TYR A 62 -33.64 12.69 19.06
N ASP A 63 -32.86 13.36 18.23
CA ASP A 63 -33.04 14.74 17.81
C ASP A 63 -32.84 14.81 16.29
N ARG A 64 -33.81 15.41 15.59
CA ARG A 64 -33.83 15.50 14.13
C ARG A 64 -32.72 16.39 13.59
N GLU A 65 -32.40 17.50 14.27
CA GLU A 65 -31.36 18.43 13.84
C GLU A 65 -29.96 17.82 13.99
N VAL A 66 -29.73 17.16 15.13
CA VAL A 66 -28.49 16.41 15.39
C VAL A 66 -28.32 15.27 14.38
N MET A 67 -29.39 14.56 14.04
CA MET A 67 -29.31 13.49 13.04
C MET A 67 -28.99 14.05 11.64
N ALA A 68 -29.65 15.13 11.24
CA ALA A 68 -29.44 15.76 9.93
C ALA A 68 -28.00 16.29 9.77
N THR A 69 -27.48 16.97 10.81
CA THR A 69 -26.09 17.46 10.83
C THR A 69 -25.09 16.31 10.83
N THR A 70 -25.35 15.23 11.58
CA THR A 70 -24.49 14.04 11.63
C THR A 70 -24.37 13.37 10.26
N ILE A 71 -25.49 13.18 9.54
CA ILE A 71 -25.47 12.57 8.20
C ILE A 71 -24.65 13.42 7.21
N LYS A 72 -24.80 14.75 7.25
CA LYS A 72 -24.00 15.67 6.43
C LYS A 72 -22.51 15.58 6.78
N ALA A 73 -22.19 15.58 8.07
CA ALA A 73 -20.82 15.46 8.56
C ALA A 73 -20.17 14.13 8.13
N MET A 74 -20.89 13.01 8.23
CA MET A 74 -20.38 11.69 7.82
C MET A 74 -19.91 11.66 6.36
N LYS A 75 -20.69 12.25 5.44
CA LYS A 75 -20.31 12.35 4.02
C LYS A 75 -19.01 13.15 3.86
N ARG A 76 -18.93 14.30 4.52
CA ARG A 76 -17.75 15.17 4.46
C ARG A 76 -16.50 14.50 5.03
N ILE A 77 -16.63 13.78 6.13
CA ILE A 77 -15.53 13.04 6.77
C ILE A 77 -15.03 11.94 5.83
N GLN A 78 -15.92 11.23 5.14
CA GLN A 78 -15.56 10.19 4.20
C GLN A 78 -14.72 10.74 3.02
N GLU A 79 -15.08 11.91 2.49
CA GLU A 79 -14.29 12.60 1.45
C GLU A 79 -12.88 12.95 1.94
N ILE A 80 -12.79 13.51 3.15
CA ILE A 80 -11.51 13.89 3.77
C ILE A 80 -10.63 12.65 3.98
N LYS A 81 -11.20 11.57 4.53
CA LYS A 81 -10.52 10.28 4.72
C LYS A 81 -9.98 9.75 3.40
N ALA A 82 -10.80 9.70 2.35
CA ALA A 82 -10.38 9.24 1.02
C ALA A 82 -9.28 10.13 0.41
N LYS A 83 -9.32 11.45 0.63
CA LYS A 83 -8.26 12.38 0.18
C LYS A 83 -6.95 12.10 0.92
N ARG A 84 -6.99 11.95 2.25
CA ARG A 84 -5.83 11.66 3.09
C ARG A 84 -5.20 10.31 2.76
N GLU A 85 -6.00 9.27 2.59
CA GLU A 85 -5.53 7.94 2.17
C GLU A 85 -4.82 7.97 0.81
N ARG A 86 -5.35 8.72 -0.17
CA ARG A 86 -4.69 8.91 -1.47
C ARG A 86 -3.33 9.59 -1.34
N VAL A 87 -3.23 10.63 -0.51
CA VAL A 87 -1.96 11.33 -0.27
C VAL A 87 -0.94 10.39 0.38
N PHE A 88 -1.34 9.61 1.37
CA PHE A 88 -0.49 8.61 2.01
C PHE A 88 0.05 7.58 1.01
N MET A 89 -0.84 7.05 0.16
CA MET A 89 -0.46 6.11 -0.89
C MET A 89 0.52 6.71 -1.89
N LYS A 90 0.28 7.96 -2.32
CA LYS A 90 1.18 8.68 -3.24
C LYS A 90 2.56 8.87 -2.64
N LYS A 91 2.66 9.33 -1.39
CA LYS A 91 3.93 9.46 -0.66
C LYS A 91 4.65 8.13 -0.55
N ARG A 92 3.93 7.04 -0.24
CA ARG A 92 4.53 5.70 -0.15
C ARG A 92 5.10 5.20 -1.48
N LEU A 93 4.49 5.55 -2.61
CA LEU A 93 4.88 5.08 -3.94
C LEU A 93 5.88 6.00 -4.67
N GLN A 94 6.22 7.16 -4.11
CA GLN A 94 6.99 8.20 -4.81
C GLN A 94 8.37 7.73 -5.32
N GLY A 95 9.05 6.82 -4.61
CA GLY A 95 10.38 6.32 -4.98
C GLY A 95 10.38 5.20 -6.03
N LYS A 96 9.24 4.56 -6.27
CA LYS A 96 9.17 3.35 -7.12
C LYS A 96 9.53 3.63 -8.58
N LYS A 97 9.09 4.78 -9.11
CA LYS A 97 9.38 5.16 -10.51
C LYS A 97 10.87 5.32 -10.79
N ALA A 98 11.61 5.89 -9.84
CA ALA A 98 13.06 6.06 -9.98
C ALA A 98 13.78 4.71 -9.96
N GLN A 99 13.36 3.81 -9.05
CA GLN A 99 13.87 2.44 -8.99
C GLN A 99 13.57 1.68 -10.29
N GLU A 100 12.32 1.70 -10.77
CA GLU A 100 11.90 1.07 -12.03
C GLU A 100 12.71 1.60 -13.22
N LYS A 101 12.96 2.91 -13.30
CA LYS A 101 13.83 3.48 -14.34
C LYS A 101 15.26 2.94 -14.25
N SER A 102 15.83 2.87 -13.05
CA SER A 102 17.19 2.36 -12.84
C SER A 102 17.30 0.86 -13.20
N GLU A 103 16.29 0.07 -12.86
CA GLU A 103 16.22 -1.35 -13.17
C GLU A 103 16.03 -1.59 -14.67
N ALA A 104 15.16 -0.81 -15.32
CA ALA A 104 14.97 -0.86 -16.77
C ALA A 104 16.27 -0.51 -17.51
N LEU A 105 16.99 0.52 -17.08
CA LEU A 105 18.30 0.86 -17.64
C LEU A 105 19.32 -0.27 -17.43
N LYS A 106 19.37 -0.88 -16.24
CA LYS A 106 20.23 -2.05 -15.98
C LYS A 106 19.87 -3.24 -16.86
N LEU A 107 18.57 -3.50 -17.07
CA LEU A 107 18.08 -4.58 -17.92
C LEU A 107 18.51 -4.38 -19.38
N VAL A 108 18.32 -3.17 -19.92
CA VAL A 108 18.74 -2.82 -21.29
C VAL A 108 20.25 -2.98 -21.46
N ARG A 109 21.06 -2.54 -20.48
CA ARG A 109 22.53 -2.67 -20.52
C ARG A 109 23.04 -4.12 -20.52
N LYS A 110 22.33 -5.01 -19.81
CA LYS A 110 22.66 -6.44 -19.76
C LYS A 110 22.23 -7.16 -21.03
N ASN A 111 21.04 -6.85 -21.53
CA ASN A 111 20.38 -7.60 -22.61
C ASN A 111 20.40 -6.85 -23.95
N VAL A 112 21.49 -6.16 -24.28
CA VAL A 112 21.64 -5.39 -25.54
C VAL A 112 21.50 -6.30 -26.77
N GLU A 113 21.90 -7.56 -26.64
CA GLU A 113 21.91 -8.52 -27.75
C GLU A 113 20.53 -8.93 -28.23
N LEU A 114 19.52 -8.93 -27.34
CA LEU A 114 18.13 -9.29 -27.63
C LEU A 114 17.39 -8.24 -28.47
N ILE A 115 18.02 -7.08 -28.73
CA ILE A 115 17.46 -5.99 -29.50
C ILE A 115 17.53 -6.37 -30.99
N LYS A 116 16.36 -6.61 -31.60
CA LYS A 116 16.23 -7.01 -33.01
C LYS A 116 16.64 -5.92 -34.00
N THR A 117 16.51 -4.65 -33.62
CA THR A 117 16.81 -3.51 -34.49
C THR A 117 18.31 -3.18 -34.48
N PRO A 118 19.03 -3.39 -35.60
CA PRO A 118 20.50 -3.30 -35.62
C PRO A 118 21.02 -1.88 -35.37
N ALA A 119 20.35 -0.85 -35.91
CA ALA A 119 20.73 0.55 -35.70
C ALA A 119 20.63 1.00 -34.22
N LEU A 120 19.65 0.49 -33.48
CA LEU A 120 19.52 0.77 -32.04
C LEU A 120 20.53 -0.02 -31.22
N LYS A 121 20.84 -1.25 -31.64
CA LYS A 121 21.86 -2.10 -31.03
C LYS A 121 23.26 -1.47 -31.12
N GLN A 122 23.66 -0.95 -32.28
CA GLN A 122 24.93 -0.24 -32.48
C GLN A 122 25.04 0.99 -31.59
N LYS A 123 24.02 1.87 -31.59
CA LYS A 123 23.98 3.07 -30.72
C LYS A 123 24.08 2.76 -29.23
N LEU A 124 23.52 1.63 -28.79
CA LEU A 124 23.58 1.19 -27.39
C LEU A 124 24.93 0.58 -27.02
N LEU A 125 25.58 -0.14 -27.96
CA LEU A 125 26.93 -0.65 -27.80
C LEU A 125 27.96 0.49 -27.70
N GLU A 126 27.86 1.49 -28.58
CA GLU A 126 28.70 2.71 -28.53
C GLU A 126 28.58 3.42 -27.16
N LYS A 127 27.34 3.62 -26.68
CA LYS A 127 27.10 4.21 -25.36
C LYS A 127 27.62 3.34 -24.20
N LYS A 128 27.65 2.02 -24.37
CA LYS A 128 28.20 1.09 -23.37
C LYS A 128 29.73 1.19 -23.31
N ILE A 129 30.40 1.23 -24.46
CA ILE A 129 31.86 1.38 -24.57
C ILE A 129 32.32 2.70 -23.94
N ILE A 130 31.66 3.81 -24.27
CA ILE A 130 31.95 5.14 -23.69
C ILE A 130 31.76 5.15 -22.16
N SER A 131 30.79 4.39 -21.64
CA SER A 131 30.56 4.31 -20.19
C SER A 131 31.55 3.43 -19.44
N VAL A 132 32.20 2.47 -20.11
CA VAL A 132 33.27 1.63 -19.53
C VAL A 132 34.59 2.39 -19.52
N GLN A 133 34.95 3.03 -20.63
CA GLN A 133 36.17 3.86 -20.74
C GLN A 133 36.20 4.97 -19.66
N LYS A 134 35.07 5.63 -19.41
CA LYS A 134 34.96 6.64 -18.34
C LYS A 134 35.11 6.09 -16.90
N MET A 135 34.92 4.79 -16.68
CA MET A 135 35.19 4.17 -15.37
C MET A 135 36.68 3.84 -15.22
N ASP A 136 37.30 3.34 -16.29
CA ASP A 136 38.72 2.98 -16.31
C ASP A 136 39.63 4.22 -16.15
N ASP A 137 39.24 5.37 -16.72
CA ASP A 137 39.96 6.65 -16.57
C ASP A 137 39.90 7.25 -15.15
N VAL A 138 38.90 6.87 -14.34
CA VAL A 138 38.69 7.37 -12.96
C VAL A 138 39.38 6.48 -11.93
N GLU A 139 39.62 5.20 -12.23
CA GLU A 139 40.39 4.29 -11.37
C GLU A 139 41.92 4.43 -11.54
N MET A 140 42.40 5.07 -12.61
CA MET A 140 43.84 5.32 -12.87
C MET A 140 44.34 6.72 -12.45
N ALA A 141 43.51 7.55 -11.82
CA ALA A 141 43.87 8.87 -11.28
C ALA A 141 43.80 8.88 -9.74
#